data_AF-A0A2S9WZ84-F1
#
_entry.id   AF-A0A2S9WZ84-F1
#
_cell.length_a   1.000
_cell.length_b   1.000
_cell.length_c   1.000
_cell.angle_alpha   90.00
_cell.angle_beta   90.00
_cell.angle_gamma   90.00
#
_symmetry.space_group_name_H-M   'P 1'
#
loop_
_entity.id
_entity.type
_entity.pdbx_description
1 polymer ?
#
loop_
_entity_poly.entity_id
_entity_poly.type
_entity_poly.pdbx_seq_one_letter_code
_entity_poly.pdbx_strand_id
1 'polypeptide(L)'
;MEHTSPFACLIRSPWRGIAVHNVKLMDVTTYTDDDRVLLHVEYQGQRHELPHAPAFLGTLAGQLPAGGLVGYVQGGSLGIVFHQYQAQTLRRVPEMDLPIDSRDPDGSLVDIVGWACAARPEGFHAPVGLIPGMDGQFERDQTIAISVRVPPEFLQECKRYQLAPEALLRSFIGDVSGIRNWSKCPRADGYSSNGSDERDMAEAWLERAHGMDSIDLATLEHQESQAEERRAEREEFSFLMDEYLDNGGKAEDLHAMVQAIVDQQSHHA
;
A
#
# COMPACT_ATOMS: atom_id res chain seq x y z
N MET A 1 26.49 -23.49 -21.09
CA MET A 1 25.89 -22.15 -21.27
C MET A 1 26.67 -21.22 -20.38
N GLU A 2 27.48 -20.33 -20.95
CA GLU A 2 28.18 -19.31 -20.16
C GLU A 2 27.12 -18.48 -19.43
N HIS A 3 27.13 -18.50 -18.09
CA HIS A 3 26.29 -17.64 -17.29
C HIS A 3 26.75 -16.21 -17.50
N THR A 4 26.13 -15.51 -18.46
CA THR A 4 26.32 -14.07 -18.62
C THR A 4 25.94 -13.42 -17.30
N SER A 5 26.93 -12.87 -16.59
CA SER A 5 26.70 -12.18 -15.32
C SER A 5 25.58 -11.14 -15.50
N PRO A 6 24.55 -11.10 -14.64
CA PRO A 6 23.46 -10.12 -14.77
C PRO A 6 23.98 -8.69 -14.68
N PHE A 7 25.15 -8.50 -14.06
CA PHE A 7 25.86 -7.22 -14.00
C PHE A 7 26.49 -6.81 -15.33
N ALA A 8 26.79 -7.75 -16.24
CA ALA A 8 27.35 -7.43 -17.55
C ALA A 8 26.39 -6.57 -18.39
N CYS A 9 25.08 -6.84 -18.29
CA CYS A 9 24.04 -6.02 -18.93
C CYS A 9 23.92 -4.63 -18.29
N LEU A 10 24.02 -4.56 -16.96
CA LEU A 10 24.03 -3.31 -16.19
C LEU A 10 25.22 -2.41 -16.56
N ILE A 11 26.41 -2.97 -16.65
CA ILE A 11 27.65 -2.24 -16.97
C ILE A 11 27.65 -1.80 -18.44
N ARG A 12 27.19 -2.65 -19.37
CA ARG A 12 27.18 -2.35 -20.81
C ARG A 12 26.05 -1.42 -21.23
N SER A 13 24.97 -1.33 -20.46
CA SER A 13 23.79 -0.53 -20.81
C SER A 13 23.07 0.01 -19.57
N PRO A 14 23.73 0.86 -18.77
CA PRO A 14 23.18 1.35 -17.49
C PRO A 14 21.89 2.15 -17.67
N TRP A 15 21.69 2.81 -18.82
CA TRP A 15 20.47 3.55 -19.15
C TRP A 15 19.20 2.71 -19.36
N ARG A 16 19.29 1.36 -19.39
CA ARG A 16 18.11 0.50 -19.58
C ARG A 16 17.25 0.31 -18.32
N GLY A 17 17.61 0.94 -17.19
CA GLY A 17 16.81 0.88 -15.97
C GLY A 17 16.69 -0.51 -15.35
N ILE A 18 17.60 -1.43 -15.70
CA ILE A 18 17.59 -2.81 -15.21
C ILE A 18 17.94 -2.81 -13.71
N ALA A 19 17.08 -3.41 -12.90
CA ALA A 19 17.33 -3.67 -11.50
C ALA A 19 17.76 -5.13 -11.29
N VAL A 20 18.88 -5.33 -10.59
CA VAL A 20 19.30 -6.66 -10.11
C VAL A 20 19.06 -6.71 -8.61
N HIS A 21 18.08 -7.53 -8.23
CA HIS A 21 17.64 -7.75 -6.86
C HIS A 21 18.49 -8.79 -6.12
N ASN A 22 18.33 -8.86 -4.80
CA ASN A 22 19.01 -9.82 -3.91
C ASN A 22 20.54 -9.67 -3.91
N VAL A 23 20.99 -8.43 -4.05
CA VAL A 23 22.41 -8.08 -3.99
C VAL A 23 22.78 -7.72 -2.57
N LYS A 24 23.91 -8.22 -2.10
CA LYS A 24 24.42 -7.94 -0.77
C LYS A 24 25.65 -7.04 -0.87
N LEU A 25 25.54 -5.81 -0.41
CA LEU A 25 26.64 -4.86 -0.34
C LEU A 25 27.58 -5.24 0.82
N MET A 26 28.82 -5.57 0.49
CA MET A 26 29.83 -6.02 1.45
C MET A 26 30.79 -4.90 1.84
N ASP A 27 31.21 -4.09 0.88
CA ASP A 27 32.13 -2.98 1.10
C ASP A 27 31.95 -1.87 0.05
N VAL A 28 32.41 -0.65 0.38
CA VAL A 28 32.46 0.50 -0.54
C VAL A 28 33.86 1.10 -0.50
N THR A 29 34.57 1.05 -1.62
CA THR A 29 35.90 1.64 -1.75
C THR A 29 35.83 2.95 -2.51
N THR A 30 36.37 4.02 -1.91
CA THR A 30 36.47 5.35 -2.53
C THR A 30 37.93 5.62 -2.91
N TYR A 31 38.18 5.94 -4.17
CA TYR A 31 39.50 6.32 -4.67
C TYR A 31 39.59 7.84 -4.75
N THR A 32 40.45 8.42 -3.91
CA THR A 32 40.64 9.89 -3.79
C THR A 32 41.25 10.54 -5.03
N ASP A 33 41.96 9.77 -5.86
CA ASP A 33 42.73 10.31 -6.99
C ASP A 33 41.84 10.64 -8.21
N ASP A 34 40.76 9.88 -8.41
CA ASP A 34 39.89 9.96 -9.61
C ASP A 34 38.40 10.13 -9.25
N ASP A 35 38.07 10.38 -7.98
CA ASP A 35 36.70 10.48 -7.43
C ASP A 35 35.82 9.26 -7.79
N ARG A 36 36.46 8.09 -7.93
CA ARG A 36 35.79 6.83 -8.28
C ARG A 36 35.33 6.10 -7.04
N VAL A 37 34.10 5.62 -7.08
CA VAL A 37 33.52 4.78 -6.02
C VAL A 37 33.25 3.38 -6.59
N LEU A 38 33.77 2.34 -5.94
CA LEU A 38 33.53 0.95 -6.27
C LEU A 38 32.68 0.29 -5.18
N LEU A 39 31.62 -0.39 -5.60
CA LEU A 39 30.81 -1.25 -4.73
C LEU A 39 31.34 -2.67 -4.82
N HIS A 40 31.65 -3.26 -3.65
CA HIS A 40 31.93 -4.67 -3.52
C HIS A 40 30.65 -5.37 -3.11
N VAL A 41 30.05 -6.10 -4.06
CA VAL A 41 28.77 -6.78 -3.85
C VAL A 41 28.91 -8.28 -3.96
N GLU A 42 28.10 -8.99 -3.18
CA GLU A 42 27.92 -10.43 -3.27
C GLU A 42 26.55 -10.71 -3.90
N TYR A 43 26.54 -11.58 -4.92
CA TYR A 43 25.34 -12.04 -5.61
C TYR A 43 25.46 -13.53 -5.90
N GLN A 44 24.48 -14.32 -5.45
CA GLN A 44 24.48 -15.79 -5.60
C GLN A 44 25.81 -16.46 -5.13
N GLY A 45 26.43 -15.93 -4.07
CA GLY A 45 27.69 -16.43 -3.51
C GLY A 45 28.94 -16.01 -4.27
N GLN A 46 28.83 -15.24 -5.36
CA GLN A 46 29.96 -14.67 -6.09
C GLN A 46 30.15 -13.20 -5.76
N ARG A 47 31.41 -12.77 -5.68
CA ARG A 47 31.77 -11.37 -5.46
C ARG A 47 31.94 -10.65 -6.79
N HIS A 48 31.42 -9.43 -6.86
CA HIS A 48 31.49 -8.55 -8.02
C HIS A 48 31.87 -7.13 -7.60
N GLU A 49 32.62 -6.46 -8.46
CA GLU A 49 32.98 -5.05 -8.31
C GLU A 49 32.19 -4.22 -9.32
N LEU A 50 31.45 -3.22 -8.84
CA LEU A 50 30.61 -2.38 -9.69
C LEU A 50 30.99 -0.89 -9.54
N PRO A 51 31.12 -0.15 -10.65
CA PRO A 51 31.34 1.30 -10.58
C PRO A 51 30.06 2.00 -10.11
N HIS A 52 30.17 2.82 -9.06
CA HIS A 52 29.06 3.59 -8.49
C HIS A 52 29.00 5.01 -9.05
N ALA A 53 27.79 5.59 -9.08
CA ALA A 53 27.60 7.00 -9.36
C ALA A 53 28.20 7.86 -8.21
N PRO A 54 29.20 8.72 -8.45
CA PRO A 54 29.93 9.43 -7.39
C PRO A 54 29.05 10.32 -6.49
N ALA A 55 27.89 10.78 -7.00
CA ALA A 55 27.06 11.78 -6.35
C ALA A 55 26.18 11.27 -5.19
N PHE A 56 26.05 9.95 -4.97
CA PHE A 56 24.98 9.42 -4.10
C PHE A 56 25.41 8.65 -2.84
N LEU A 57 26.69 8.33 -2.62
CA LEU A 57 27.13 7.55 -1.44
C LEU A 57 28.49 7.98 -0.86
N GLY A 58 28.68 9.27 -0.59
CA GLY A 58 29.83 9.74 0.20
C GLY A 58 29.82 9.27 1.67
N THR A 59 28.70 8.71 2.16
CA THR A 59 28.44 8.50 3.60
C THR A 59 28.43 7.05 4.08
N LEU A 60 28.52 6.04 3.20
CA LEU A 60 28.49 4.60 3.63
C LEU A 60 29.87 3.94 3.74
N ALA A 61 30.95 4.60 3.32
CA ALA A 61 32.30 4.08 3.44
C ALA A 61 32.65 3.86 4.94
N GLY A 62 32.92 2.61 5.33
CA GLY A 62 33.30 2.24 6.70
C GLY A 62 32.17 2.12 7.73
N GLN A 63 30.89 2.25 7.32
CA GLN A 63 29.73 2.12 8.23
C GLN A 63 28.88 0.85 8.00
N LEU A 64 29.36 -0.08 7.17
CA LEU A 64 28.60 -1.28 6.86
C LEU A 64 28.62 -2.28 8.04
N PRO A 65 27.47 -2.83 8.43
CA PRO A 65 27.40 -3.82 9.50
C PRO A 65 28.18 -5.09 9.13
N ALA A 66 28.69 -5.80 10.15
CA ALA A 66 29.39 -7.08 10.00
C ALA A 66 28.42 -8.15 9.46
N GLY A 67 28.27 -8.20 8.15
CA GLY A 67 27.23 -8.98 7.48
C GLY A 67 26.72 -8.35 6.19
N GLY A 68 27.05 -7.09 5.91
CA GLY A 68 26.62 -6.38 4.70
C GLY A 68 25.14 -5.99 4.71
N LEU A 69 24.72 -5.26 3.68
CA LEU A 69 23.33 -4.82 3.50
C LEU A 69 22.74 -5.49 2.26
N VAL A 70 21.52 -6.01 2.37
CA VAL A 70 20.79 -6.59 1.25
C VAL A 70 19.90 -5.54 0.61
N GLY A 71 19.85 -5.58 -0.72
CA GLY A 71 19.09 -4.66 -1.52
C GLY A 71 19.06 -5.05 -2.99
N TYR A 72 18.96 -4.03 -3.83
CA TYR A 72 19.04 -4.14 -5.27
C TYR A 72 19.99 -3.08 -5.83
N VAL A 73 20.58 -3.38 -6.99
CA VAL A 73 21.32 -2.38 -7.76
C VAL A 73 20.54 -2.02 -9.00
N GLN A 74 20.54 -0.75 -9.37
CA GLN A 74 19.86 -0.25 -10.55
C GLN A 74 20.81 0.61 -11.38
N GLY A 75 20.78 0.40 -12.69
CA GLY A 75 21.49 1.25 -13.65
C GLY A 75 20.64 2.46 -13.99
N GLY A 76 21.28 3.64 -14.03
CA GLY A 76 20.68 4.87 -14.51
C GLY A 76 21.63 5.67 -15.40
N SER A 77 21.17 6.84 -15.86
CA SER A 77 21.96 7.78 -16.66
C SER A 77 23.21 8.30 -15.94
N LEU A 78 23.19 8.29 -14.60
CA LEU A 78 24.28 8.77 -13.74
C LEU A 78 25.22 7.67 -13.24
N GLY A 79 24.95 6.40 -13.56
CA GLY A 79 25.74 5.24 -13.11
C GLY A 79 24.89 4.18 -12.40
N ILE A 80 25.55 3.27 -11.69
CA ILE A 80 24.91 2.19 -10.94
C ILE A 80 24.72 2.65 -9.49
N VAL A 81 23.51 2.50 -8.96
CA VAL A 81 23.15 2.87 -7.57
C VAL A 81 22.69 1.63 -6.82
N PHE A 82 23.12 1.51 -5.56
CA PHE A 82 22.63 0.49 -4.64
C PHE A 82 21.52 1.07 -3.76
N HIS A 83 20.43 0.33 -3.64
CA HIS A 83 19.28 0.67 -2.82
C HIS A 83 19.06 -0.46 -1.81
N GLN A 84 19.22 -0.14 -0.52
CA GLN A 84 18.97 -1.10 0.55
C GLN A 84 17.49 -1.44 0.68
N TYR A 85 17.18 -2.70 0.97
CA TYR A 85 15.83 -3.08 1.40
C TYR A 85 15.58 -2.63 2.83
N GLN A 86 14.34 -2.26 3.13
CA GLN A 86 13.97 -1.90 4.49
C GLN A 86 13.98 -3.12 5.43
N ALA A 87 13.54 -4.28 4.92
CA ALA A 87 13.68 -5.57 5.60
C ALA A 87 14.90 -6.34 5.05
N GLN A 88 15.92 -6.56 5.86
CA GLN A 88 17.17 -7.22 5.45
C GLN A 88 17.01 -8.72 5.15
N THR A 89 15.89 -9.33 5.54
CA THR A 89 15.51 -10.70 5.19
C THR A 89 14.71 -10.80 3.89
N LEU A 90 14.30 -9.68 3.30
CA LEU A 90 13.49 -9.65 2.09
C LEU A 90 14.28 -10.13 0.87
N ARG A 91 13.68 -11.01 0.07
CA ARG A 91 14.26 -11.57 -1.15
C ARG A 91 13.22 -11.57 -2.26
N ARG A 92 13.66 -11.23 -3.47
CA ARG A 92 12.91 -11.41 -4.70
C ARG A 92 12.93 -12.88 -5.11
N VAL A 93 11.80 -13.45 -5.49
CA VAL A 93 11.65 -14.85 -5.92
C VAL A 93 11.04 -14.87 -7.32
N PRO A 94 11.85 -14.76 -8.40
CA PRO A 94 11.35 -14.72 -9.77
C PRO A 94 10.54 -15.96 -10.17
N GLU A 95 10.80 -17.10 -9.53
CA GLU A 95 10.10 -18.35 -9.77
C GLU A 95 8.62 -18.31 -9.36
N MET A 96 8.25 -17.34 -8.52
CA MET A 96 6.87 -17.09 -8.07
C MET A 96 6.18 -15.97 -8.86
N ASP A 97 6.80 -15.48 -9.93
CA ASP A 97 6.17 -14.44 -10.74
C ASP A 97 4.96 -14.99 -11.48
N LEU A 98 3.88 -14.21 -11.46
CA LEU A 98 2.72 -14.53 -12.26
C LEU A 98 2.91 -13.95 -13.67
N PRO A 99 2.30 -14.57 -14.70
CA PRO A 99 2.35 -14.03 -16.06
C PRO A 99 1.79 -12.60 -16.12
N ILE A 100 2.26 -11.83 -17.09
CA ILE A 100 1.94 -10.41 -17.34
C ILE A 100 0.42 -10.14 -17.50
N ASP A 101 -0.37 -11.19 -17.78
CA ASP A 101 -1.82 -11.10 -17.94
C ASP A 101 -2.63 -11.43 -16.66
N SER A 102 -1.99 -11.42 -15.50
CA SER A 102 -2.66 -11.66 -14.22
C SER A 102 -3.60 -10.50 -13.91
N ARG A 103 -4.90 -10.81 -13.81
CA ARG A 103 -5.95 -9.84 -13.52
C ARG A 103 -6.32 -9.91 -12.05
N ASP A 104 -6.37 -8.76 -11.39
CA ASP A 104 -7.04 -8.61 -10.10
C ASP A 104 -8.56 -8.86 -10.28
N PRO A 105 -9.34 -9.10 -9.21
CA PRO A 105 -10.81 -9.22 -9.27
C PRO A 105 -11.48 -8.06 -10.02
N ASP A 106 -10.88 -6.87 -9.98
CA ASP A 106 -11.35 -5.65 -10.63
C ASP A 106 -10.93 -5.52 -12.10
N GLY A 107 -10.24 -6.53 -12.66
CA GLY A 107 -9.89 -6.62 -14.08
C GLY A 107 -8.67 -5.82 -14.52
N SER A 108 -8.02 -5.10 -13.60
CA SER A 108 -6.75 -4.41 -13.83
C SER A 108 -5.62 -5.42 -14.07
N LEU A 109 -4.81 -5.18 -15.12
CA LEU A 109 -3.56 -5.90 -15.33
C LEU A 109 -2.58 -5.45 -14.26
N VAL A 110 -2.26 -6.35 -13.33
CA VAL A 110 -1.22 -6.10 -12.35
C VAL A 110 -0.16 -7.14 -12.61
N ASP A 111 0.97 -6.71 -13.17
CA ASP A 111 2.16 -7.55 -13.19
C ASP A 111 2.51 -7.85 -11.73
N ILE A 112 2.41 -9.11 -11.33
CA ILE A 112 2.63 -9.55 -9.97
C ILE A 112 3.96 -10.28 -9.89
N VAL A 113 4.78 -9.86 -8.94
CA VAL A 113 6.10 -10.42 -8.66
C VAL A 113 6.16 -11.12 -7.31
N GLY A 114 6.93 -12.21 -7.27
CA GLY A 114 7.16 -13.01 -6.08
C GLY A 114 8.21 -12.44 -5.13
N TRP A 115 7.92 -12.47 -3.84
CA TRP A 115 8.80 -12.05 -2.75
C TRP A 115 8.78 -13.07 -1.62
N ALA A 116 9.82 -13.12 -0.80
CA ALA A 116 9.87 -13.89 0.44
C ALA A 116 10.63 -13.12 1.52
N CYS A 117 10.31 -13.36 2.79
CA CYS A 117 11.01 -12.77 3.92
C CYS A 117 10.95 -13.70 5.14
N ALA A 118 11.65 -13.36 6.24
CA ALA A 118 11.63 -14.20 7.44
C ALA A 118 10.23 -14.35 8.06
N ALA A 119 9.39 -13.31 7.98
CA ALA A 119 8.01 -13.36 8.46
C ALA A 119 7.07 -14.18 7.54
N ARG A 120 7.44 -14.36 6.27
CA ARG A 120 6.67 -15.08 5.25
C ARG A 120 7.61 -15.97 4.42
N PRO A 121 8.06 -17.11 4.98
CA PRO A 121 9.05 -17.98 4.34
C PRO A 121 8.50 -18.68 3.09
N GLU A 122 7.19 -18.95 3.06
CA GLU A 122 6.46 -19.55 1.92
C GLU A 122 6.40 -18.62 0.70
N GLY A 123 6.76 -17.35 0.87
CA GLY A 123 6.66 -16.31 -0.14
C GLY A 123 5.28 -15.66 -0.22
N PHE A 124 5.22 -14.55 -0.96
CA PHE A 124 4.03 -13.74 -1.19
C PHE A 124 4.18 -12.93 -2.49
N HIS A 125 3.07 -12.35 -2.92
CA HIS A 125 2.97 -11.59 -4.16
C HIS A 125 2.85 -10.10 -3.89
N ALA A 126 3.52 -9.28 -4.70
CA ALA A 126 3.36 -7.83 -4.72
C ALA A 126 3.37 -7.30 -6.17
N PRO A 127 2.77 -6.13 -6.45
CA PRO A 127 2.81 -5.52 -7.78
C PRO A 127 4.24 -5.18 -8.24
N VAL A 128 4.47 -5.20 -9.56
CA VAL A 128 5.72 -4.73 -10.17
C VAL A 128 5.99 -3.27 -9.78
N GLY A 129 7.26 -2.98 -9.50
CA GLY A 129 7.71 -1.65 -9.09
C GLY A 129 7.53 -1.38 -7.59
N LEU A 130 6.68 -2.13 -6.89
CA LEU A 130 6.55 -2.03 -5.44
C LEU A 130 7.59 -2.91 -4.74
N ILE A 131 8.42 -2.30 -3.89
CA ILE A 131 9.33 -3.02 -3.00
C ILE A 131 8.67 -3.12 -1.63
N PRO A 132 8.33 -4.33 -1.14
CA PRO A 132 7.70 -4.49 0.17
C PRO A 132 8.53 -3.86 1.30
N GLY A 133 7.82 -3.34 2.30
CA GLY A 133 8.42 -2.70 3.46
C GLY A 133 8.90 -3.71 4.52
N MET A 134 8.79 -3.31 5.79
CA MET A 134 9.16 -4.17 6.92
C MET A 134 8.26 -5.42 6.96
N ASP A 135 8.82 -6.58 7.28
CA ASP A 135 8.11 -7.86 7.37
C ASP A 135 7.29 -8.24 6.12
N GLY A 136 7.63 -7.67 4.95
CA GLY A 136 6.87 -7.89 3.71
C GLY A 136 5.51 -7.20 3.69
N GLN A 137 5.30 -6.19 4.55
CA GLN A 137 4.08 -5.39 4.56
C GLN A 137 4.02 -4.46 3.35
N PHE A 138 2.84 -4.35 2.78
CA PHE A 138 2.44 -3.34 1.81
C PHE A 138 0.92 -3.27 1.79
N GLU A 139 0.37 -2.12 1.40
CA GLU A 139 -1.06 -1.94 1.25
C GLU A 139 -1.43 -2.23 -0.21
N ARG A 140 -2.39 -3.14 -0.40
CA ARG A 140 -2.87 -3.52 -1.73
C ARG A 140 -3.66 -2.38 -2.35
N ASP A 141 -3.68 -2.34 -3.67
CA ASP A 141 -4.57 -1.44 -4.39
C ASP A 141 -6.01 -1.93 -4.21
N GLN A 142 -6.84 -1.07 -3.64
CA GLN A 142 -8.28 -1.28 -3.46
C GLN A 142 -9.07 -0.11 -4.07
N THR A 143 -8.42 0.63 -4.98
CA THR A 143 -8.99 1.84 -5.54
C THR A 143 -10.03 1.52 -6.60
N ILE A 144 -11.05 2.38 -6.67
CA ILE A 144 -12.10 2.28 -7.67
C ILE A 144 -11.80 3.30 -8.76
N ALA A 145 -11.67 2.83 -10.01
CA ALA A 145 -11.37 3.69 -11.14
C ALA A 145 -12.58 4.56 -11.51
N ILE A 146 -12.38 5.89 -11.50
CA ILE A 146 -13.37 6.87 -11.97
C ILE A 146 -12.84 7.62 -13.19
N SER A 147 -13.70 7.86 -14.19
CA SER A 147 -13.34 8.62 -15.40
C SER A 147 -13.94 10.02 -15.34
N VAL A 148 -13.08 11.05 -15.37
CA VAL A 148 -13.49 12.45 -15.28
C VAL A 148 -12.94 13.22 -16.49
N ARG A 149 -13.79 14.05 -17.12
CA ARG A 149 -13.34 14.96 -18.19
C ARG A 149 -12.66 16.18 -17.57
N VAL A 150 -11.40 16.41 -17.93
CA VAL A 150 -10.61 17.50 -17.36
C VAL A 150 -10.74 18.76 -18.21
N PRO A 151 -11.20 19.90 -17.65
CA PRO A 151 -11.32 21.16 -18.38
C PRO A 151 -9.94 21.80 -18.67
N PRO A 152 -9.80 22.58 -19.76
CA PRO A 152 -8.52 23.17 -20.15
C PRO A 152 -7.95 24.13 -19.11
N GLU A 153 -8.78 24.77 -18.29
CA GLU A 153 -8.37 25.64 -17.18
C GLU A 153 -7.56 24.86 -16.14
N PHE A 154 -8.01 23.65 -15.79
CA PHE A 154 -7.27 22.79 -14.86
C PHE A 154 -5.94 22.31 -15.47
N LEU A 155 -5.90 22.06 -16.77
CA LEU A 155 -4.65 21.74 -17.47
C LEU A 155 -3.65 22.90 -17.44
N GLN A 156 -4.10 24.15 -17.42
CA GLN A 156 -3.23 25.31 -17.27
C GLN A 156 -2.62 25.38 -15.87
N GLU A 157 -3.40 25.12 -14.82
CA GLU A 157 -2.88 25.03 -13.46
C GLU A 157 -1.89 23.86 -13.31
N CYS A 158 -2.18 22.70 -13.89
CA CYS A 158 -1.26 21.57 -13.92
C CYS A 158 0.09 21.95 -14.57
N LYS A 159 0.06 22.69 -15.69
CA LYS A 159 1.27 23.20 -16.36
C LYS A 159 2.04 24.19 -15.50
N ARG A 160 1.36 25.04 -14.72
CA ARG A 160 1.99 25.99 -13.80
C ARG A 160 2.87 25.27 -12.77
N TYR A 161 2.42 24.11 -12.29
CA TYR A 161 3.16 23.28 -11.33
C TYR A 161 3.97 22.14 -11.98
N GLN A 162 4.00 22.06 -13.31
CA GLN A 162 4.72 21.03 -14.08
C GLN A 162 4.29 19.58 -13.71
N LEU A 163 3.02 19.40 -13.34
CA LEU A 163 2.46 18.11 -12.99
C LEU A 163 1.46 17.63 -14.04
N ALA A 164 1.37 16.33 -14.23
CA ALA A 164 0.25 15.73 -14.94
C ALA A 164 -1.04 15.87 -14.10
N PRO A 165 -2.23 16.00 -14.72
CA PRO A 165 -3.49 16.10 -13.99
C PRO A 165 -3.70 14.96 -12.99
N GLU A 166 -3.31 13.75 -13.39
CA GLU A 166 -3.44 12.55 -12.57
C GLU A 166 -2.55 12.62 -11.32
N ALA A 167 -1.31 13.11 -11.45
CA ALA A 167 -0.40 13.28 -10.33
C ALA A 167 -0.92 14.34 -9.33
N LEU A 168 -1.43 15.46 -9.84
CA LEU A 168 -1.98 16.53 -9.01
C LEU A 168 -3.24 16.06 -8.27
N LEU A 169 -4.15 15.35 -8.95
CA LEU A 169 -5.35 14.80 -8.33
C LEU A 169 -5.04 13.73 -7.29
N ARG A 170 -4.12 12.79 -7.58
CA ARG A 170 -3.71 11.77 -6.60
C ARG A 170 -3.11 12.38 -5.35
N SER A 171 -2.29 13.41 -5.53
CA SER A 171 -1.66 14.17 -4.45
C SER A 171 -2.72 14.85 -3.56
N PHE A 172 -3.68 15.55 -4.17
CA PHE A 172 -4.79 16.18 -3.45
C PHE A 172 -5.69 15.17 -2.73
N ILE A 173 -6.04 14.05 -3.37
CA ILE A 173 -6.80 12.94 -2.75
C ILE A 173 -6.01 12.38 -1.56
N GLY A 174 -4.69 12.25 -1.69
CA GLY A 174 -3.81 11.82 -0.62
C GLY A 174 -3.88 12.75 0.59
N ASP A 175 -3.92 14.07 0.37
CA ASP A 175 -4.05 15.06 1.44
C ASP A 175 -5.44 15.04 2.09
N VAL A 176 -6.52 15.09 1.30
CA VAL A 176 -7.90 15.06 1.82
C VAL A 176 -8.18 13.79 2.63
N SER A 177 -7.71 12.64 2.14
CA SER A 177 -7.93 11.34 2.79
C SER A 177 -6.91 11.06 3.92
N GLY A 178 -5.99 11.98 4.19
CA GLY A 178 -4.95 11.80 5.21
C GLY A 178 -4.01 10.61 4.95
N ILE A 179 -3.90 10.16 3.70
CA ILE A 179 -3.15 8.96 3.33
C ILE A 179 -1.66 9.20 3.53
N ARG A 180 -1.00 8.30 4.26
CA ARG A 180 0.45 8.37 4.48
C ARG A 180 1.11 7.14 3.88
N ASN A 181 1.89 7.35 2.83
CA ASN A 181 2.68 6.27 2.23
C ASN A 181 3.98 6.10 3.01
N TRP A 182 3.99 5.14 3.94
CA TRP A 182 5.16 4.88 4.76
C TRP A 182 6.11 3.92 4.05
N SER A 183 7.41 4.21 4.09
CA SER A 183 8.42 3.27 3.57
C SER A 183 8.30 1.87 4.18
N LYS A 184 7.97 1.79 5.49
CA LYS A 184 7.78 0.51 6.20
C LYS A 184 6.57 -0.30 5.73
N CYS A 185 5.58 0.33 5.10
CA CYS A 185 4.35 -0.28 4.63
C CYS A 185 3.88 0.50 3.40
N PRO A 186 4.57 0.33 2.27
CA PRO A 186 4.33 1.14 1.08
C PRO A 186 3.00 0.76 0.44
N ARG A 187 2.36 1.72 -0.23
CA ARG A 187 1.06 1.52 -0.88
C ARG A 187 1.21 1.19 -2.37
N ALA A 188 0.52 0.16 -2.81
CA ALA A 188 0.45 -0.24 -4.22
C ALA A 188 -0.34 0.75 -5.08
N ASP A 189 -1.32 1.44 -4.48
CA ASP A 189 -2.18 2.41 -5.17
C ASP A 189 -1.47 3.72 -5.57
N GLY A 190 -0.26 3.96 -5.05
CA GLY A 190 0.55 5.13 -5.34
C GLY A 190 0.04 6.44 -4.76
N TYR A 191 -0.94 6.43 -3.85
CA TYR A 191 -1.41 7.64 -3.17
C TYR A 191 -0.52 7.99 -1.97
N SER A 192 -0.27 9.28 -1.79
CA SER A 192 0.42 9.83 -0.63
C SER A 192 0.04 11.28 -0.44
N SER A 193 -0.18 11.68 0.81
CA SER A 193 -0.20 13.08 1.23
C SER A 193 1.18 13.72 1.04
N ASN A 194 1.18 15.03 0.77
CA ASN A 194 2.39 15.86 0.64
C ASN A 194 2.97 16.28 1.99
N GLY A 195 2.14 16.41 3.03
CA GLY A 195 2.59 16.94 4.32
C GLY A 195 1.45 17.22 5.29
N SER A 196 1.79 17.57 6.54
CA SER A 196 0.77 17.92 7.55
C SER A 196 -0.02 19.15 7.17
N ASP A 197 0.67 20.18 6.74
CA ASP A 197 0.07 21.48 6.51
C ASP A 197 -0.83 21.43 5.27
N GLU A 198 -0.46 20.62 4.27
CA GLU A 198 -1.29 20.35 3.10
C GLU A 198 -2.57 19.59 3.46
N ARG A 199 -2.53 18.64 4.40
CA ARG A 199 -3.75 17.97 4.91
C ARG A 199 -4.67 18.96 5.60
N ASP A 200 -4.12 19.79 6.48
CA ASP A 200 -4.90 20.79 7.22
C ASP A 200 -5.56 21.79 6.25
N MET A 201 -4.83 22.20 5.19
CA MET A 201 -5.38 23.08 4.15
C MET A 201 -6.42 22.38 3.26
N ALA A 202 -6.23 21.10 2.93
CA ALA A 202 -7.17 20.32 2.15
C ALA A 202 -8.47 20.08 2.91
N GLU A 203 -8.39 19.77 4.20
CA GLU A 203 -9.53 19.68 5.11
C GLU A 203 -10.26 21.01 5.22
N ALA A 204 -9.53 22.11 5.43
CA ALA A 204 -10.13 23.45 5.50
C ALA A 204 -10.84 23.85 4.19
N TRP A 205 -10.31 23.46 3.03
CA TRP A 205 -10.97 23.66 1.75
C TRP A 205 -12.25 22.82 1.65
N LEU A 206 -12.19 21.54 2.03
CA LEU A 206 -13.33 20.62 1.96
C LEU A 206 -14.46 21.07 2.87
N GLU A 207 -14.15 21.42 4.12
CA GLU A 207 -15.11 21.93 5.10
C GLU A 207 -15.76 23.22 4.61
N ARG A 208 -14.98 24.13 4.03
CA ARG A 208 -15.52 25.38 3.50
C ARG A 208 -16.41 25.19 2.27
N ALA A 209 -16.07 24.26 1.39
CA ALA A 209 -16.79 24.03 0.14
C ALA A 209 -18.03 23.13 0.33
N HIS A 210 -17.93 22.14 1.22
CA HIS A 210 -18.86 21.02 1.35
C HIS A 210 -19.26 20.70 2.79
N GLY A 211 -18.86 21.49 3.79
CA GLY A 211 -19.18 21.22 5.21
C GLY A 211 -20.69 21.18 5.50
N MET A 212 -21.50 21.92 4.73
CA MET A 212 -22.97 21.86 4.83
C MET A 212 -23.56 20.52 4.37
N ASP A 213 -22.86 19.81 3.49
CA ASP A 213 -23.22 18.49 2.98
C ASP A 213 -22.53 17.36 3.77
N SER A 214 -21.72 17.71 4.78
CA SER A 214 -21.00 16.73 5.59
C SER A 214 -22.00 15.91 6.42
N ILE A 215 -21.75 14.60 6.49
CA ILE A 215 -22.52 13.67 7.30
C ILE A 215 -21.56 13.09 8.33
N ASP A 216 -22.04 13.01 9.57
CA ASP A 216 -21.32 12.28 10.62
C ASP A 216 -21.41 10.77 10.35
N LEU A 217 -20.33 10.22 9.81
CA LEU A 217 -20.19 8.80 9.51
C LEU A 217 -20.34 7.94 10.77
N ALA A 218 -19.87 8.39 11.93
CA ALA A 218 -20.00 7.64 13.18
C ALA A 218 -21.48 7.50 13.59
N THR A 219 -22.26 8.55 13.37
CA THR A 219 -23.71 8.50 13.58
C THR A 219 -24.40 7.53 12.61
N LEU A 220 -23.99 7.49 11.33
CA LEU A 220 -24.52 6.54 10.35
C LEU A 220 -24.18 5.09 10.71
N GLU A 221 -22.91 4.79 10.99
CA GLU A 221 -22.47 3.43 11.38
C GLU A 221 -23.20 2.94 12.63
N HIS A 222 -23.39 3.82 13.61
CA HIS A 222 -24.15 3.50 14.82
C HIS A 222 -25.62 3.18 14.51
N GLN A 223 -26.24 3.93 13.60
CA GLN A 223 -27.62 3.69 13.18
C GLN A 223 -27.78 2.37 12.42
N GLU A 224 -26.81 2.02 11.55
CA GLU A 224 -26.81 0.75 10.83
C GLU A 224 -26.67 -0.43 11.78
N SER A 225 -25.72 -0.38 12.71
CA SER A 225 -25.54 -1.41 13.75
C SER A 225 -26.81 -1.59 14.60
N GLN A 226 -27.43 -0.49 15.04
CA GLN A 226 -28.71 -0.52 15.77
C GLN A 226 -29.87 -1.09 14.93
N ALA A 227 -29.85 -0.90 13.61
CA ALA A 227 -30.86 -1.47 12.72
C ALA A 227 -30.66 -2.98 12.53
N GLU A 228 -29.42 -3.43 12.42
CA GLU A 228 -29.07 -4.85 12.35
C GLU A 228 -29.42 -5.58 13.66
N GLU A 229 -29.07 -5.02 14.82
CA GLU A 229 -29.46 -5.58 16.13
C GLU A 229 -30.98 -5.72 16.24
N ARG A 230 -31.74 -4.66 15.94
CA ARG A 230 -33.21 -4.71 15.95
C ARG A 230 -33.78 -5.72 14.95
N ARG A 231 -33.09 -5.95 13.82
CA ARG A 231 -33.50 -6.96 12.85
C ARG A 231 -33.25 -8.36 13.41
N ALA A 232 -32.09 -8.61 14.02
CA ALA A 232 -31.76 -9.88 14.66
C ALA A 232 -32.73 -10.19 15.81
N GLU A 233 -33.03 -9.21 16.67
CA GLU A 233 -34.02 -9.36 17.75
C GLU A 233 -35.41 -9.72 17.21
N ARG A 234 -35.84 -9.11 16.10
CA ARG A 234 -37.11 -9.44 15.44
C ARG A 234 -37.12 -10.86 14.88
N GLU A 235 -36.02 -11.30 14.29
CA GLU A 235 -35.88 -12.66 13.75
C GLU A 235 -35.86 -13.69 14.89
N GLU A 236 -35.16 -13.42 16.00
CA GLU A 236 -35.18 -14.25 17.21
C GLU A 236 -36.57 -14.32 17.85
N PHE A 237 -37.24 -13.18 17.99
CA PHE A 237 -38.61 -13.13 18.50
C PHE A 237 -39.58 -13.90 17.59
N SER A 238 -39.41 -13.81 16.26
CA SER A 238 -40.18 -14.59 15.31
C SER A 238 -39.98 -16.09 15.53
N PHE A 239 -38.72 -16.54 15.70
CA PHE A 239 -38.40 -17.94 15.96
C PHE A 239 -39.05 -18.44 17.26
N LEU A 240 -38.96 -17.66 18.34
CA LEU A 240 -39.60 -17.99 19.62
C LEU A 240 -41.14 -18.05 19.51
N MET A 241 -41.73 -17.18 18.70
CA MET A 241 -43.17 -17.18 18.46
C MET A 241 -43.61 -18.44 17.71
N ASP A 242 -42.87 -18.84 16.68
CA ASP A 242 -43.14 -20.06 15.93
C ASP A 242 -43.05 -21.29 16.85
N GLU A 243 -42.01 -21.37 17.69
CA GLU A 243 -41.87 -22.45 18.68
C GLU A 243 -43.03 -22.48 19.70
N TYR A 244 -43.48 -21.31 20.18
CA TYR A 244 -44.61 -21.22 21.11
C TYR A 244 -45.92 -21.73 20.48
N LEU A 245 -46.17 -21.36 19.21
CA LEU A 245 -47.35 -21.81 18.47
C LEU A 245 -47.30 -23.31 18.19
N ASP A 246 -46.14 -23.84 17.80
CA ASP A 246 -45.92 -25.28 17.55
C ASP A 246 -46.16 -26.13 18.82
N ASN A 247 -45.86 -25.58 20.00
CA ASN A 247 -46.15 -26.21 21.29
C ASN A 247 -47.61 -26.06 21.76
N GLY A 248 -48.50 -25.53 20.91
CA GLY A 248 -49.94 -25.39 21.19
C GLY A 248 -50.33 -24.09 21.90
N GLY A 249 -49.41 -23.12 21.98
CA GLY A 249 -49.69 -21.78 22.46
C GLY A 249 -50.60 -20.98 21.51
N LYS A 250 -51.32 -19.98 22.04
CA LYS A 250 -52.16 -19.09 21.23
C LYS A 250 -51.59 -17.67 21.23
N ALA A 251 -51.48 -17.08 20.05
CA ALA A 251 -50.95 -15.72 19.88
C ALA A 251 -51.74 -14.66 20.67
N GLU A 252 -53.06 -14.84 20.82
CA GLU A 252 -53.92 -13.91 21.56
C GLU A 252 -53.57 -13.82 23.05
N ASP A 253 -53.15 -14.94 23.67
CA ASP A 253 -52.78 -14.98 25.09
C ASP A 253 -51.47 -14.21 25.34
N LEU A 254 -50.50 -14.34 24.42
CA LEU A 254 -49.23 -13.61 24.45
C LEU A 254 -49.45 -12.10 24.23
N HIS A 255 -50.30 -11.74 23.28
CA HIS A 255 -50.70 -10.34 23.04
C HIS A 255 -51.32 -9.72 24.29
N ALA A 256 -52.23 -10.43 24.97
CA ALA A 256 -52.85 -9.94 26.21
C ALA A 256 -51.82 -9.75 27.34
N MET A 257 -50.85 -10.66 27.46
CA MET A 257 -49.76 -10.53 28.45
C MET A 257 -48.84 -9.35 28.17
N VAL A 258 -48.39 -9.16 26.91
CA VAL A 258 -47.54 -8.03 26.53
C VAL A 258 -48.28 -6.71 26.72
N GLN A 259 -49.57 -6.64 26.35
CA GLN A 259 -50.39 -5.45 26.55
C GLN A 259 -50.50 -5.08 28.04
N ALA A 260 -50.74 -6.06 28.91
CA ALA A 260 -50.81 -5.82 30.36
C ALA A 260 -49.49 -5.27 30.94
N ILE A 261 -48.33 -5.72 30.42
CA ILE A 261 -47.02 -5.22 30.83
C ILE A 261 -46.80 -3.78 30.35
N VAL A 262 -47.16 -3.47 29.10
CA VAL A 262 -47.07 -2.10 28.55
C VAL A 262 -47.98 -1.13 29.31
N ASP A 263 -49.19 -1.55 29.64
CA ASP A 263 -50.15 -0.76 30.42
C ASP A 263 -49.63 -0.50 31.86
N GLN A 264 -48.95 -1.48 32.47
CA GLN A 264 -48.30 -1.28 33.77
C GLN A 264 -47.11 -0.32 33.71
N GLN A 265 -46.30 -0.38 32.67
CA GLN A 265 -45.13 0.50 32.52
C GLN A 265 -45.52 1.95 32.21
N SER A 266 -46.57 2.15 31.42
CA SER A 266 -47.09 3.48 31.09
C SER A 266 -47.79 4.18 32.27
N HIS A 267 -48.20 3.46 33.31
CA HIS A 267 -48.73 4.02 34.56
C HIS A 267 -47.65 4.37 35.60
N HIS A 268 -46.41 3.97 35.39
CA HIS A 268 -45.27 4.25 36.28
C HIS A 268 -44.30 5.33 35.77
N ALA A 269 -44.53 5.86 34.56
CA ALA A 269 -43.85 7.03 34.01
C ALA A 269 -44.65 8.32 34.27
#